data_AF-A0A3A0DU51-F1
#
_entry.id   AF-A0A3A0DU51-F1
#
_cell.length_a   1.000
_cell.length_b   1.000
_cell.length_c   1.000
_cell.angle_alpha   90.00
_cell.angle_beta   90.00
_cell.angle_gamma   90.00
#
_symmetry.space_group_name_H-M   'P 1'
#
loop_
_entity.id
_entity.type
_entity.pdbx_description
1 polymer ?
#
loop_
_entity_poly.entity_id
_entity_poly.type
_entity_poly.pdbx_seq_one_letter_code
_entity_poly.pdbx_strand_id
1 'polypeptide(L)'
;MNALLQHPRMFSGRAHPELAQKIANYLNLELGKSEFREFSDGETWVKFTENIRGQDTFIIQPTNSPARNLLELLIMLDAARRASARRITAVIPYFGYARQDRKDQPRVSITAKLVANLLTTAGADRILTMDLHAPQLQGFFDIPVDHLYSATVFVEYLQKIKIPNLVVVAPDLGGTHMARAYAKRLQAPIAIVDKRRSGPNMVEVMNVIGHVEGMNVLIIDDICDTAGTLTNAAARLKDMGAQQIFVACTHAILSGPAVTRIMKSPIDQMIVTDTVQIHPNKMIDKIKVLTVAELFGRAIMRIHNEESISSLFD
;
A
#
# COMPACT_ATOMS: atom_id res chain seq x y z
N MET A 1 6.58 1.41 39.75
CA MET A 1 7.28 2.71 39.70
C MET A 1 7.79 2.87 38.28
N ASN A 2 7.06 3.66 37.49
CA ASN A 2 7.16 3.74 36.03
C ASN A 2 8.57 4.09 35.58
N ALA A 3 9.27 3.14 34.94
CA ALA A 3 10.21 3.54 33.90
C ALA A 3 9.36 4.32 32.89
N LEU A 4 9.67 5.60 32.71
CA LEU A 4 9.13 6.45 31.64
C LEU A 4 9.02 5.57 30.38
N LEU A 5 7.81 5.24 29.94
CA LEU A 5 7.62 4.64 28.62
C LEU A 5 8.10 5.71 27.63
N GLN A 6 9.34 5.56 27.20
CA GLN A 6 9.95 6.46 26.23
C GLN A 6 9.13 6.37 24.96
N HIS A 7 8.66 7.51 24.46
CA HIS A 7 7.89 7.60 23.22
C HIS A 7 8.56 6.82 22.08
N PRO A 8 7.79 6.26 21.13
CA PRO A 8 8.37 5.53 20.01
C PRO A 8 9.27 6.48 19.19
N ARG A 9 10.44 5.99 18.78
CA ARG A 9 11.36 6.73 17.92
C ARG A 9 11.05 6.41 16.47
N MET A 10 10.52 7.38 15.73
CA MET A 10 10.20 7.22 14.31
C MET A 10 11.30 7.81 13.43
N PHE A 11 11.68 7.10 12.38
CA PHE A 11 12.61 7.55 11.36
C PHE A 11 12.01 7.29 9.99
N SER A 12 12.44 8.07 9.01
CA SER A 12 12.05 7.88 7.61
C SER A 12 13.28 7.56 6.77
N GLY A 13 13.14 6.64 5.83
CA GLY A 13 14.02 6.64 4.67
C GLY A 13 13.58 7.71 3.67
N ARG A 14 14.23 7.75 2.51
CA ARG A 14 14.02 8.75 1.46
C ARG A 14 12.86 8.44 0.51
N ALA A 15 12.26 7.25 0.58
CA ALA A 15 11.21 6.85 -0.36
C ALA A 15 9.89 7.59 -0.13
N HIS A 16 9.56 7.97 1.13
CA HIS A 16 8.37 8.77 1.41
C HIS A 16 8.45 9.59 2.72
N PRO A 17 9.35 10.58 2.80
CA PRO A 17 9.49 11.42 4.00
C PRO A 17 8.22 12.20 4.37
N GLU A 18 7.39 12.55 3.38
CA GLU A 18 6.14 13.28 3.61
C GLU A 18 5.13 12.47 4.44
N LEU A 19 4.92 11.18 4.13
CA LEU A 19 4.03 10.32 4.92
C LEU A 19 4.58 10.14 6.33
N ALA A 20 5.89 9.92 6.49
CA ALA A 20 6.51 9.79 7.80
C ALA A 20 6.31 11.05 8.66
N GLN A 21 6.43 12.24 8.05
CA GLN A 21 6.15 13.50 8.73
C GLN A 21 4.67 13.65 9.10
N LYS A 22 3.73 13.26 8.23
CA LYS A 22 2.29 13.27 8.55
C LYS A 22 1.97 12.35 9.74
N ILE A 23 2.57 11.16 9.79
CA ILE A 23 2.42 10.23 10.92
C ILE A 23 2.97 10.87 12.20
N ALA A 24 4.17 11.46 12.14
CA ALA A 24 4.78 12.14 13.28
C ALA A 24 3.92 13.29 13.82
N ASN A 25 3.40 14.12 12.91
CA ASN A 25 2.51 15.22 13.26
C ASN A 25 1.21 14.73 13.91
N TYR A 26 0.60 13.66 13.38
CA TYR A 26 -0.61 13.06 13.95
C TYR A 26 -0.38 12.60 15.40
N LEU A 27 0.80 12.06 15.69
CA LEU A 27 1.18 11.59 17.02
C LEU A 27 1.70 12.71 17.94
N ASN A 28 1.83 13.94 17.46
CA ASN A 28 2.51 15.04 18.15
C ASN A 28 3.94 14.66 18.58
N LEU A 29 4.66 13.94 17.70
CA LEU A 29 6.04 13.52 17.90
C LEU A 29 6.96 14.17 16.85
N GLU A 30 8.22 14.34 17.20
CA GLU A 30 9.24 14.75 16.23
C GLU A 30 9.77 13.53 15.48
N LEU A 31 9.95 13.68 14.16
CA LEU A 31 10.61 12.67 13.35
C LEU A 31 12.11 12.68 13.67
N GLY A 32 12.64 11.50 13.94
CA GLY A 32 14.05 11.32 14.23
C GLY A 32 14.94 11.66 13.03
N LYS A 33 16.17 12.07 13.33
CA LYS A 33 17.09 12.58 12.32
C LYS A 33 18.03 11.49 11.82
N SER A 34 18.09 11.33 10.51
CA SER A 34 19.01 10.43 9.80
C SER A 34 19.75 11.19 8.71
N GLU A 35 21.05 10.97 8.61
CA GLU A 35 21.88 11.43 7.49
C GLU A 35 21.97 10.33 6.44
N PHE A 36 21.83 10.73 5.18
CA PHE A 36 22.01 9.87 4.02
C PHE A 36 23.12 10.46 3.16
N ARG A 37 24.04 9.60 2.70
CA ARG A 37 25.07 9.97 1.73
C ARG A 37 25.09 8.95 0.60
N GLU A 38 25.38 9.45 -0.59
CA GLU A 38 25.65 8.61 -1.75
C GLU A 38 27.14 8.75 -2.06
N PHE A 39 27.85 7.63 -2.07
CA PHE A 39 29.21 7.62 -2.58
C PHE A 39 29.19 7.78 -4.10
N SER A 40 30.34 8.15 -4.69
CA SER A 40 30.43 8.46 -6.13
C SER A 40 30.07 7.29 -7.05
N ASP A 41 30.10 6.06 -6.54
CA ASP A 41 29.75 4.81 -7.23
C ASP A 41 28.28 4.39 -7.02
N GLY A 42 27.50 5.17 -6.26
CA GLY A 42 26.08 4.92 -6.00
C GLY A 42 25.79 4.15 -4.71
N GLU A 43 26.82 3.72 -3.96
CA GLU A 43 26.62 3.08 -2.66
C GLU A 43 25.90 4.01 -1.68
N THR A 44 24.99 3.45 -0.90
CA THR A 44 24.17 4.21 0.05
C THR A 44 24.75 4.06 1.45
N TRP A 45 24.98 5.18 2.12
CA TRP A 45 25.40 5.23 3.52
C TRP A 45 24.33 5.93 4.35
N VAL A 46 24.02 5.36 5.52
CA VAL A 46 23.00 5.89 6.43
C VAL A 46 23.54 5.96 7.86
N LYS A 47 23.19 7.03 8.57
CA LYS A 47 23.51 7.23 9.99
C LYS A 47 22.36 7.89 10.72
N PHE A 48 21.91 7.28 11.82
CA PHE A 48 21.08 7.96 12.80
C PHE A 48 21.93 9.01 13.52
N THR A 49 21.49 10.27 13.56
CA THR A 49 22.25 11.37 14.18
C THR A 49 21.96 11.54 15.67
N GLU A 50 21.19 10.61 16.24
CA GLU A 50 20.77 10.61 17.62
C GLU A 50 20.89 9.22 18.26
N ASN A 51 20.88 9.19 19.60
CA ASN A 51 21.00 7.95 20.34
C ASN A 51 19.69 7.15 20.30
N ILE A 52 19.75 5.96 19.70
CA ILE A 52 18.63 5.02 19.61
C ILE A 52 18.81 3.76 20.47
N ARG A 53 19.84 3.73 21.34
CA ARG A 53 20.10 2.60 22.24
C ARG A 53 18.93 2.37 23.19
N GLY A 54 18.44 1.14 23.24
CA GLY A 54 17.33 0.75 24.11
C GLY A 54 15.96 1.27 23.67
N GLN A 55 15.88 2.02 22.56
CA GLN A 55 14.64 2.62 22.07
C GLN A 55 13.80 1.63 21.27
N ASP A 56 12.48 1.82 21.31
CA ASP A 56 11.54 1.19 20.37
C ASP A 56 11.49 2.01 19.08
N THR A 57 12.04 1.46 18.00
CA THR A 57 12.37 2.18 16.77
C THR A 57 11.45 1.76 15.63
N PHE A 58 10.83 2.73 14.97
CA PHE A 58 9.96 2.53 13.81
C PHE A 58 10.60 3.19 12.59
N ILE A 59 10.85 2.43 11.53
CA ILE A 59 11.48 2.93 10.30
C ILE A 59 10.46 2.89 9.17
N ILE A 60 10.04 4.07 8.71
CA ILE A 60 9.01 4.27 7.70
C ILE A 60 9.68 4.38 6.33
N GLN A 61 9.46 3.37 5.49
CA GLN A 61 10.05 3.30 4.15
C GLN A 61 9.23 2.35 3.26
N PRO A 62 8.41 2.85 2.32
CA PRO A 62 7.87 1.98 1.29
C PRO A 62 8.99 1.47 0.39
N THR A 63 8.79 0.28 -0.19
CA THR A 63 9.81 -0.42 -1.00
C THR A 63 9.44 -0.43 -2.48
N ASN A 64 8.72 0.60 -2.94
CA ASN A 64 8.47 0.84 -4.36
C ASN A 64 9.78 1.09 -5.13
N SER A 65 9.71 0.97 -6.46
CA SER A 65 10.82 1.31 -7.34
C SER A 65 11.34 2.73 -7.06
N PRO A 66 12.67 2.96 -7.10
CA PRO A 66 13.73 2.00 -7.50
C PRO A 66 14.09 0.98 -6.41
N ALA A 67 14.75 -0.12 -6.80
CA ALA A 67 15.22 -1.18 -5.89
C ALA A 67 16.09 -0.65 -4.73
N ARG A 68 16.71 0.52 -4.92
CA ARG A 68 17.45 1.25 -3.87
C ARG A 68 16.61 1.50 -2.62
N ASN A 69 15.31 1.71 -2.73
CA ASN A 69 14.45 1.96 -1.56
C ASN A 69 14.45 0.78 -0.59
N LEU A 70 14.48 -0.45 -1.12
CA LEU A 70 14.65 -1.67 -0.33
C LEU A 70 16.05 -1.75 0.28
N LEU A 71 17.10 -1.52 -0.52
CA LEU A 71 18.48 -1.56 -0.02
C LEU A 71 18.70 -0.55 1.12
N GLU A 72 18.17 0.66 0.97
CA GLU A 72 18.21 1.70 2.00
C GLU A 72 17.51 1.26 3.29
N LEU A 73 16.32 0.65 3.19
CA LEU A 73 15.64 0.09 4.37
C LEU A 73 16.50 -0.96 5.06
N LEU A 74 17.12 -1.89 4.31
CA LEU A 74 17.99 -2.92 4.86
C LEU A 74 19.19 -2.31 5.61
N ILE A 75 19.81 -1.27 5.05
CA ILE A 75 20.93 -0.55 5.68
C ILE A 75 20.46 0.18 6.95
N MET A 76 19.29 0.81 6.93
CA MET A 76 18.71 1.45 8.11
C MET A 76 18.41 0.46 9.24
N LEU A 77 17.84 -0.71 8.92
CA LEU A 77 17.57 -1.78 9.87
C LEU A 77 18.89 -2.28 10.51
N ASP A 78 19.91 -2.56 9.69
CA ASP A 78 21.20 -3.03 10.19
C ASP A 78 21.89 -1.97 11.07
N ALA A 79 21.85 -0.69 10.66
CA ALA A 79 22.37 0.43 11.45
C ALA A 79 21.66 0.55 12.81
N ALA A 80 20.33 0.40 12.85
CA ALA A 80 19.54 0.46 14.08
C ALA A 80 19.88 -0.70 15.03
N ARG A 81 20.02 -1.92 14.48
CA ARG A 81 20.43 -3.10 15.23
C ARG A 81 21.82 -2.93 15.83
N ARG A 82 22.80 -2.46 15.05
CA ARG A 82 24.18 -2.21 15.53
C ARG A 82 24.25 -1.07 16.54
N ALA A 83 23.36 -0.09 16.45
CA ALA A 83 23.19 0.96 17.45
C ALA A 83 22.46 0.49 18.73
N SER A 84 22.12 -0.81 18.82
CA SER A 84 21.48 -1.43 19.98
C SER A 84 20.07 -0.88 20.28
N ALA A 85 19.28 -0.60 19.22
CA ALA A 85 17.85 -0.41 19.39
C ALA A 85 17.22 -1.64 20.09
N ARG A 86 16.23 -1.43 20.97
CA ARG A 86 15.60 -2.51 21.74
C ARG A 86 14.68 -3.36 20.86
N ARG A 87 13.93 -2.69 19.99
CA ARG A 87 12.99 -3.30 19.04
C ARG A 87 12.95 -2.42 17.79
N ILE A 88 12.91 -3.05 16.62
CA ILE A 88 12.95 -2.39 15.31
C ILE A 88 11.73 -2.86 14.50
N THR A 89 10.75 -1.98 14.32
CA THR A 89 9.60 -2.21 13.45
C THR A 89 9.84 -1.59 12.09
N ALA A 90 9.87 -2.40 11.04
CA ALA A 90 9.87 -1.90 9.66
C ALA A 90 8.45 -1.52 9.26
N VAL A 91 8.19 -0.22 9.15
CA VAL A 91 6.91 0.31 8.68
C VAL A 91 7.01 0.48 7.16
N ILE A 92 6.36 -0.41 6.42
CA ILE A 92 6.46 -0.52 4.96
C ILE A 92 5.07 -0.27 4.36
N PRO A 93 4.67 1.01 4.13
CA PRO A 93 3.34 1.34 3.63
C PRO A 93 2.97 0.67 2.29
N TYR A 94 3.97 0.43 1.44
CA TYR A 94 3.85 -0.40 0.25
C TYR A 94 4.98 -1.43 0.19
N PHE A 95 4.61 -2.71 0.18
CA PHE A 95 5.55 -3.82 0.08
C PHE A 95 5.86 -4.15 -1.39
N GLY A 96 7.02 -3.68 -1.86
CA GLY A 96 7.54 -4.00 -3.19
C GLY A 96 7.77 -5.51 -3.38
N TYR A 97 7.76 -5.95 -4.64
CA TYR A 97 7.86 -7.37 -5.03
C TYR A 97 6.70 -8.28 -4.56
N ALA A 98 5.67 -7.75 -3.90
CA ALA A 98 4.51 -8.51 -3.41
C ALA A 98 3.81 -9.37 -4.48
N ARG A 99 3.85 -8.95 -5.76
CA ARG A 99 3.27 -9.69 -6.90
C ARG A 99 4.05 -10.96 -7.29
N GLN A 100 5.25 -11.17 -6.74
CA GLN A 100 6.12 -12.33 -6.98
C GLN A 100 6.11 -13.26 -5.75
N ASP A 101 4.92 -13.76 -5.42
CA ASP A 101 4.58 -14.51 -4.20
C ASP A 101 4.55 -16.03 -4.37
N ARG A 102 4.65 -16.53 -5.61
CA ARG A 102 4.65 -17.96 -5.91
C ARG A 102 5.44 -18.27 -7.17
N LYS A 103 5.73 -19.55 -7.38
CA LYS A 103 6.20 -20.04 -8.68
C LYS A 103 4.99 -20.29 -9.57
N ASP A 104 4.69 -19.33 -10.44
CA ASP A 104 3.67 -19.45 -11.48
C ASP A 104 4.14 -20.31 -12.66
N GLN A 105 5.46 -20.40 -12.85
CA GLN A 105 6.11 -21.26 -13.84
C GLN A 105 7.42 -21.88 -13.31
N PRO A 106 7.98 -22.91 -13.96
CA PRO A 106 9.26 -23.47 -13.56
C PRO A 106 10.40 -22.42 -13.60
N ARG A 107 11.33 -22.52 -12.64
CA ARG A 107 12.58 -21.73 -12.58
C ARG A 107 12.44 -20.21 -12.37
N VAL A 108 11.37 -19.75 -11.73
CA VAL A 108 11.25 -18.37 -11.22
C VAL A 108 11.53 -18.28 -9.72
N SER A 109 11.87 -17.09 -9.23
CA SER A 109 12.03 -16.78 -7.81
C SER A 109 10.68 -16.50 -7.14
N ILE A 110 10.62 -16.71 -5.82
CA ILE A 110 9.58 -16.15 -4.96
C ILE A 110 10.17 -14.91 -4.30
N THR A 111 10.24 -13.82 -5.05
CA THR A 111 10.99 -12.62 -4.64
C THR A 111 10.40 -11.98 -3.39
N ALA A 112 9.08 -12.04 -3.18
CA ALA A 112 8.47 -11.56 -1.95
C ALA A 112 9.01 -12.31 -0.70
N LYS A 113 9.25 -13.63 -0.80
CA LYS A 113 9.88 -14.42 0.28
C LYS A 113 11.36 -14.07 0.45
N LEU A 114 12.09 -13.82 -0.63
CA LEU A 114 13.47 -13.33 -0.56
C LEU A 114 13.52 -12.00 0.21
N VAL A 115 12.66 -11.05 -0.14
CA VAL A 115 12.58 -9.74 0.55
C VAL A 115 12.24 -9.91 2.03
N ALA A 116 11.28 -10.79 2.36
CA ALA A 116 10.96 -11.10 3.76
C ALA A 116 12.17 -11.64 4.55
N ASN A 117 12.93 -12.55 3.94
CA ASN A 117 14.17 -13.07 4.53
C ASN A 117 15.21 -11.96 4.74
N LEU A 118 15.38 -11.09 3.76
CA LEU A 118 16.36 -9.99 3.84
C LEU A 118 16.00 -9.00 4.95
N LEU A 119 14.73 -8.60 5.06
CA LEU A 119 14.27 -7.67 6.11
C LEU A 119 14.46 -8.27 7.51
N THR A 120 14.08 -9.53 7.69
CA THR A 120 14.28 -10.26 8.94
C THR A 120 15.79 -10.37 9.27
N THR A 121 16.61 -10.75 8.29
CA THR A 121 18.06 -10.90 8.45
C THR A 121 18.76 -9.57 8.75
N ALA A 122 18.29 -8.47 8.16
CA ALA A 122 18.83 -7.13 8.41
C ALA A 122 18.56 -6.64 9.84
N GLY A 123 17.53 -7.19 10.51
CA GLY A 123 17.24 -6.92 11.92
C GLY A 123 15.87 -6.32 12.19
N ALA A 124 14.89 -6.47 11.28
CA ALA A 124 13.50 -6.16 11.64
C ALA A 124 12.99 -7.19 12.66
N ASP A 125 12.41 -6.70 13.77
CA ASP A 125 11.73 -7.53 14.78
C ASP A 125 10.23 -7.66 14.50
N ARG A 126 9.68 -6.74 13.70
CA ARG A 126 8.26 -6.67 13.32
C ARG A 126 8.10 -5.95 11.99
N ILE A 127 7.08 -6.33 11.22
CA ILE A 127 6.65 -5.61 10.02
C ILE A 127 5.30 -4.96 10.29
N LEU A 128 5.16 -3.69 9.91
CA LEU A 128 3.87 -3.00 9.82
C LEU A 128 3.66 -2.58 8.37
N THR A 129 2.64 -3.09 7.70
CA THR A 129 2.40 -2.86 6.27
C THR A 129 0.92 -2.68 5.96
N MET A 130 0.57 -2.33 4.74
CA MET A 130 -0.81 -2.12 4.30
C MET A 130 -1.09 -2.84 2.99
N ASP A 131 -2.27 -3.46 2.90
CA ASP A 131 -2.82 -4.15 1.71
C ASP A 131 -1.79 -4.93 0.90
N LEU A 132 -1.18 -5.93 1.53
CA LEU A 132 -0.36 -6.92 0.85
C LEU A 132 -1.13 -7.56 -0.31
N HIS A 133 -0.49 -7.62 -1.48
CA HIS A 133 -1.07 -8.20 -2.70
C HIS A 133 -1.70 -9.59 -2.48
N ALA A 134 -1.02 -10.41 -1.68
CA ALA A 134 -1.56 -11.64 -1.15
C ALA A 134 -1.48 -11.63 0.38
N PRO A 135 -2.58 -11.85 1.12
CA PRO A 135 -2.55 -11.86 2.58
C PRO A 135 -1.65 -12.96 3.16
N GLN A 136 -1.36 -14.01 2.39
CA GLN A 136 -0.45 -15.10 2.74
C GLN A 136 1.01 -14.65 2.89
N LEU A 137 1.38 -13.48 2.35
CA LEU A 137 2.72 -12.91 2.52
C LEU A 137 3.08 -12.69 3.99
N GLN A 138 2.10 -12.57 4.89
CA GLN A 138 2.34 -12.57 6.33
C GLN A 138 3.08 -13.83 6.79
N GLY A 139 2.74 -15.00 6.22
CA GLY A 139 3.39 -16.27 6.53
C GLY A 139 4.79 -16.44 5.90
N PHE A 140 5.28 -15.45 5.15
CA PHE A 140 6.69 -15.44 4.70
C PHE A 140 7.64 -14.93 5.76
N PHE A 141 7.13 -14.28 6.81
CA PHE A 141 7.91 -13.79 7.93
C PHE A 141 7.77 -14.74 9.11
N ASP A 142 8.90 -14.98 9.78
CA ASP A 142 8.94 -15.70 11.06
C ASP A 142 8.78 -14.73 12.26
N ILE A 143 8.76 -13.43 11.97
CA ILE A 143 8.51 -12.32 12.90
C ILE A 143 7.05 -11.82 12.77
N PRO A 144 6.48 -11.16 13.79
CA PRO A 144 5.14 -10.61 13.70
C PRO A 144 4.95 -9.64 12.52
N VAL A 145 3.82 -9.77 11.83
CA VAL A 145 3.40 -8.88 10.74
C VAL A 145 2.04 -8.31 11.07
N ASP A 146 1.97 -6.99 11.19
CA ASP A 146 0.73 -6.26 11.33
C ASP A 146 0.31 -5.73 9.96
N HIS A 147 -0.74 -6.33 9.42
CA HIS A 147 -1.26 -6.02 8.09
C HIS A 147 -2.49 -5.11 8.19
N LEU A 148 -2.28 -3.82 7.89
CA LEU A 148 -3.33 -2.82 7.86
C LEU A 148 -4.15 -2.91 6.57
N TYR A 149 -5.42 -2.51 6.65
CA TYR A 149 -6.34 -2.46 5.51
C TYR A 149 -6.73 -1.03 5.20
N SER A 150 -6.46 -0.54 3.99
CA SER A 150 -6.88 0.82 3.57
C SER A 150 -8.39 0.97 3.48
N ALA A 151 -9.12 -0.14 3.47
CA ALA A 151 -10.57 -0.17 3.41
C ALA A 151 -11.23 0.68 4.50
N THR A 152 -10.60 0.84 5.68
CA THR A 152 -11.11 1.74 6.71
C THR A 152 -11.10 3.20 6.25
N VAL A 153 -10.04 3.64 5.57
CA VAL A 153 -9.86 5.00 5.03
C VAL A 153 -10.79 5.24 3.83
N PHE A 154 -10.84 4.29 2.90
CA PHE A 154 -11.68 4.42 1.72
C PHE A 154 -13.17 4.38 2.05
N VAL A 155 -13.61 3.45 2.89
CA VAL A 155 -15.04 3.35 3.26
C VAL A 155 -15.50 4.61 3.97
N GLU A 156 -14.71 5.15 4.90
CA GLU A 156 -15.05 6.40 5.59
C GLU A 156 -15.25 7.55 4.59
N TYR A 157 -14.34 7.71 3.62
CA TYR A 157 -14.46 8.72 2.57
C TYR A 157 -15.68 8.49 1.67
N LEU A 158 -15.90 7.26 1.21
CA LEU A 158 -17.00 6.90 0.31
C LEU A 158 -18.38 7.08 0.98
N GLN A 159 -18.49 6.76 2.26
CA GLN A 159 -19.70 7.01 3.06
C GLN A 159 -19.98 8.50 3.25
N LYS A 160 -18.95 9.35 3.32
CA LYS A 160 -19.10 10.81 3.41
C LYS A 160 -19.65 11.41 2.12
N ILE A 161 -19.16 10.96 0.95
CA ILE A 161 -19.60 11.47 -0.35
C ILE A 161 -20.92 10.88 -0.85
N LYS A 162 -21.38 9.76 -0.27
CA LYS A 162 -22.70 9.14 -0.52
C LYS A 162 -23.03 8.97 -2.00
N ILE A 163 -22.23 8.16 -2.72
CA ILE A 163 -22.50 7.85 -4.12
C ILE A 163 -23.84 7.09 -4.24
N PRO A 164 -24.86 7.63 -4.93
CA PRO A 164 -26.15 6.95 -5.09
C PRO A 164 -26.04 5.77 -6.05
N ASN A 165 -26.92 4.77 -5.92
CA ASN A 165 -27.00 3.61 -6.83
C ASN A 165 -25.65 2.95 -7.12
N LEU A 166 -24.85 2.76 -6.06
CA LEU A 166 -23.49 2.25 -6.17
C LEU A 166 -23.46 0.73 -6.37
N VAL A 167 -22.60 0.26 -7.27
CA VAL A 167 -22.17 -1.15 -7.38
C VAL A 167 -20.65 -1.22 -7.24
N VAL A 168 -20.17 -2.16 -6.43
CA VAL A 168 -18.73 -2.39 -6.24
C VAL A 168 -18.26 -3.44 -7.23
N VAL A 169 -17.19 -3.14 -7.96
CA VAL A 169 -16.69 -3.98 -9.05
C VAL A 169 -15.29 -4.52 -8.73
N ALA A 170 -15.13 -5.82 -8.87
CA ALA A 170 -13.81 -6.45 -8.94
C ALA A 170 -13.29 -6.39 -10.39
N PRO A 171 -12.10 -5.82 -10.65
CA PRO A 171 -11.55 -5.68 -12.00
C PRO A 171 -11.05 -7.01 -12.60
N ASP A 172 -10.89 -8.04 -11.76
CA ASP A 172 -10.63 -9.42 -12.15
C ASP A 172 -11.12 -10.39 -11.06
N LEU A 173 -10.98 -11.69 -11.30
CA LEU A 173 -11.37 -12.74 -10.35
C LEU A 173 -10.58 -12.70 -9.04
N GLY A 174 -9.31 -12.29 -9.07
CA GLY A 174 -8.44 -12.22 -7.89
C GLY A 174 -8.91 -11.17 -6.89
N GLY A 175 -9.42 -10.03 -7.38
CA GLY A 175 -9.96 -8.94 -6.56
C GLY A 175 -11.35 -9.21 -5.93
N THR A 176 -12.00 -10.34 -6.23
CA THR A 176 -13.39 -10.60 -5.81
C THR A 176 -13.59 -10.56 -4.30
N HIS A 177 -12.64 -11.11 -3.52
CA HIS A 177 -12.72 -11.10 -2.06
C HIS A 177 -12.66 -9.66 -1.50
N MET A 178 -11.79 -8.83 -2.07
CA MET A 178 -11.65 -7.43 -1.69
C MET A 178 -12.92 -6.65 -2.04
N ALA A 179 -13.40 -6.74 -3.28
CA ALA A 179 -14.63 -6.09 -3.71
C ALA A 179 -15.84 -6.48 -2.83
N ARG A 180 -15.95 -7.74 -2.43
CA ARG A 180 -17.01 -8.22 -1.52
C ARG A 180 -16.93 -7.58 -0.13
N ALA A 181 -15.73 -7.39 0.41
CA ALA A 181 -15.55 -6.74 1.70
C ALA A 181 -16.00 -5.27 1.67
N TYR A 182 -15.67 -4.55 0.59
CA TYR A 182 -16.15 -3.18 0.36
C TYR A 182 -17.66 -3.12 0.16
N ALA A 183 -18.21 -3.98 -0.70
CA ALA A 183 -19.64 -4.08 -0.97
C ALA A 183 -20.45 -4.26 0.33
N LYS A 184 -19.98 -5.13 1.25
CA LYS A 184 -20.61 -5.34 2.55
C LYS A 184 -20.62 -4.06 3.41
N ARG A 185 -19.50 -3.34 3.48
CA ARG A 185 -19.37 -2.11 4.30
C ARG A 185 -20.11 -0.91 3.72
N LEU A 186 -20.22 -0.86 2.39
CA LEU A 186 -20.94 0.18 1.66
C LEU A 186 -22.42 -0.15 1.42
N GLN A 187 -22.87 -1.35 1.84
CA GLN A 187 -24.22 -1.86 1.60
C GLN A 187 -24.62 -1.80 0.12
N ALA A 188 -23.68 -2.15 -0.76
CA ALA A 188 -23.81 -2.09 -2.20
C ALA A 188 -23.77 -3.50 -2.82
N PRO A 189 -24.44 -3.74 -3.97
CA PRO A 189 -24.23 -4.95 -4.76
C PRO A 189 -22.79 -5.06 -5.27
N ILE A 190 -22.44 -6.27 -5.71
CA ILE A 190 -21.14 -6.59 -6.30
C ILE A 190 -21.30 -6.98 -7.77
N ALA A 191 -20.35 -6.57 -8.61
CA ALA A 191 -20.13 -7.13 -9.93
C ALA A 191 -18.65 -7.50 -10.14
N ILE A 192 -18.38 -8.39 -11.09
CA ILE A 192 -17.04 -8.96 -11.32
C ILE A 192 -16.75 -8.93 -12.81
N VAL A 193 -15.57 -8.44 -13.19
CA VAL A 193 -15.07 -8.53 -14.56
C VAL A 193 -14.35 -9.87 -14.74
N ASP A 194 -14.92 -10.79 -15.51
CA ASP A 194 -14.29 -12.04 -15.94
C ASP A 194 -13.47 -11.78 -17.21
N LYS A 195 -12.16 -11.68 -17.03
CA LYS A 195 -11.19 -11.48 -18.11
C LYS A 195 -10.74 -12.83 -18.66
N ARG A 196 -11.25 -13.22 -19.83
CA ARG A 196 -10.77 -14.40 -20.54
C ARG A 196 -9.72 -14.02 -21.58
N ARG A 197 -8.53 -14.63 -21.49
CA ARG A 197 -7.49 -14.53 -22.53
C ARG A 197 -7.65 -15.68 -23.51
N SER A 198 -8.15 -15.38 -24.71
CA SER A 198 -8.26 -16.33 -25.83
C SER A 198 -6.91 -16.48 -26.57
N GLY A 199 -5.83 -16.76 -25.85
CA GLY A 199 -4.49 -16.99 -26.43
C GLY A 199 -3.63 -15.73 -26.65
N PRO A 200 -2.36 -15.91 -27.11
CA PRO A 200 -1.46 -14.80 -27.41
C PRO A 200 -2.00 -13.99 -28.60
N ASN A 201 -2.07 -12.66 -28.47
CA ASN A 201 -2.51 -11.69 -29.50
C ASN A 201 -4.00 -11.68 -29.88
N MET A 202 -4.90 -12.32 -29.12
CA MET A 202 -6.35 -12.15 -29.33
C MET A 202 -6.98 -11.07 -28.44
N VAL A 203 -8.08 -10.49 -28.95
CA VAL A 203 -8.89 -9.47 -28.26
C VAL A 203 -9.36 -10.01 -26.90
N GLU A 204 -9.14 -9.23 -25.85
CA GLU A 204 -9.60 -9.55 -24.49
C GLU A 204 -11.13 -9.51 -24.43
N VAL A 205 -11.78 -10.67 -24.27
CA VAL A 205 -13.22 -10.71 -24.01
C VAL A 205 -13.42 -10.47 -22.50
N MET A 206 -14.01 -9.33 -22.16
CA MET A 206 -14.38 -8.98 -20.79
C MET A 206 -15.89 -9.19 -20.61
N ASN A 207 -16.24 -10.28 -19.91
CA ASN A 207 -17.60 -10.50 -19.44
C ASN A 207 -17.77 -9.83 -18.08
N VAL A 208 -18.95 -9.29 -17.80
CA VAL A 208 -19.26 -8.73 -16.48
C VAL A 208 -20.38 -9.57 -15.86
N ILE A 209 -20.10 -10.09 -14.66
CA ILE A 209 -21.05 -10.84 -13.84
C ILE A 209 -21.63 -9.87 -12.82
N GLY A 210 -22.92 -9.56 -12.94
CA GLY A 210 -23.62 -8.57 -12.10
C GLY A 210 -24.27 -7.47 -12.94
N HIS A 211 -25.18 -6.71 -12.33
CA HIS A 211 -25.89 -5.61 -12.99
C HIS A 211 -25.17 -4.28 -12.74
N VAL A 212 -24.89 -3.53 -13.81
CA VAL A 212 -24.14 -2.26 -13.77
C VAL A 212 -24.79 -1.14 -14.58
N GLU A 213 -25.83 -1.46 -15.36
CA GLU A 213 -26.54 -0.49 -16.21
C GLU A 213 -27.27 0.54 -15.34
N GLY A 214 -27.10 1.83 -15.63
CA GLY A 214 -27.70 2.90 -14.86
C GLY A 214 -27.12 3.08 -13.45
N MET A 215 -26.07 2.33 -13.08
CA MET A 215 -25.44 2.38 -11.75
C MET A 215 -24.18 3.24 -11.75
N ASN A 216 -23.85 3.79 -10.58
CA ASN A 216 -22.51 4.31 -10.32
C ASN A 216 -21.61 3.16 -9.90
N VAL A 217 -20.40 3.12 -10.43
CA VAL A 217 -19.48 2.00 -10.29
C VAL A 217 -18.31 2.41 -9.41
N LEU A 218 -17.91 1.55 -8.48
CA LEU A 218 -16.66 1.66 -7.74
C LEU A 218 -15.80 0.43 -8.02
N ILE A 219 -14.76 0.58 -8.83
CA ILE A 219 -13.76 -0.46 -9.06
C ILE A 219 -12.77 -0.45 -7.88
N ILE A 220 -12.53 -1.59 -7.27
CA ILE A 220 -11.59 -1.75 -6.14
C ILE A 220 -10.38 -2.58 -6.57
N ASP A 221 -9.18 -2.11 -6.27
CA ASP A 221 -7.93 -2.83 -6.56
C ASP A 221 -6.84 -2.52 -5.51
N ASP A 222 -5.88 -3.40 -5.30
CA ASP A 222 -4.78 -3.16 -4.36
C ASP A 222 -3.70 -2.25 -4.98
N ILE A 223 -3.34 -2.50 -6.24
CA ILE A 223 -2.20 -1.84 -6.91
C ILE A 223 -2.58 -1.32 -8.30
N CYS A 224 -2.38 -0.02 -8.52
CA CYS A 224 -2.45 0.58 -9.86
C CYS A 224 -1.03 0.82 -10.40
N ASP A 225 -0.56 -0.11 -11.24
CA ASP A 225 0.75 -0.03 -11.88
C ASP A 225 0.68 0.75 -13.20
N THR A 226 0.34 0.10 -14.32
CA THR A 226 0.25 0.76 -15.63
C THR A 226 -1.17 1.26 -15.97
N ALA A 227 -2.10 1.15 -15.01
CA ALA A 227 -3.54 1.43 -15.12
C ALA A 227 -4.34 0.65 -16.18
N GLY A 228 -3.71 -0.24 -16.98
CA GLY A 228 -4.37 -0.89 -18.11
C GLY A 228 -5.60 -1.73 -17.71
N THR A 229 -5.49 -2.55 -16.67
CA THR A 229 -6.61 -3.36 -16.16
C THR A 229 -7.80 -2.47 -15.76
N LEU A 230 -7.54 -1.43 -14.97
CA LEU A 230 -8.56 -0.52 -14.46
C LEU A 230 -9.23 0.28 -15.57
N THR A 231 -8.46 0.80 -16.53
CA THR A 231 -9.04 1.58 -17.64
C THR A 231 -9.81 0.71 -18.63
N ASN A 232 -9.39 -0.54 -18.85
CA ASN A 232 -10.14 -1.49 -19.69
C ASN A 232 -11.45 -1.90 -19.01
N ALA A 233 -11.42 -2.20 -17.71
CA ALA A 233 -12.62 -2.47 -16.92
C ALA A 233 -13.58 -1.27 -16.95
N ALA A 234 -13.07 -0.05 -16.73
CA ALA A 234 -13.85 1.17 -16.80
C ALA A 234 -14.50 1.37 -18.18
N ALA A 235 -13.76 1.18 -19.28
CA ALA A 235 -14.32 1.24 -20.63
C ALA A 235 -15.47 0.24 -20.82
N ARG A 236 -15.25 -1.02 -20.41
CA ARG A 236 -16.28 -2.06 -20.54
C ARG A 236 -17.54 -1.74 -19.73
N LEU A 237 -17.38 -1.27 -18.50
CA LEU A 237 -18.49 -0.90 -17.62
C LEU A 237 -19.25 0.30 -18.20
N LYS A 238 -18.55 1.26 -18.81
CA LYS A 238 -19.16 2.39 -19.50
C LYS A 238 -20.00 1.93 -20.70
N ASP A 239 -19.48 1.02 -21.52
CA ASP A 239 -20.21 0.44 -22.66
C ASP A 239 -21.46 -0.34 -22.23
N MET A 240 -21.49 -0.83 -20.99
CA MET A 240 -22.64 -1.52 -20.39
C MET A 240 -23.62 -0.57 -19.68
N GLY A 241 -23.47 0.75 -19.83
CA GLY A 241 -24.40 1.74 -19.33
C GLY A 241 -24.11 2.24 -17.91
N ALA A 242 -22.91 2.04 -17.37
CA ALA A 242 -22.52 2.65 -16.09
C ALA A 242 -22.53 4.20 -16.17
N GLN A 243 -23.06 4.84 -15.13
CA GLN A 243 -23.21 6.30 -15.07
C GLN A 243 -21.89 7.01 -14.76
N GLN A 244 -21.39 6.88 -13.53
CA GLN A 244 -20.08 7.38 -13.12
C GLN A 244 -19.18 6.21 -12.70
N ILE A 245 -17.89 6.33 -12.97
CA ILE A 245 -16.89 5.31 -12.68
C ILE A 245 -15.85 5.88 -11.72
N PHE A 246 -15.91 5.39 -10.50
CA PHE A 246 -14.94 5.61 -9.45
C PHE A 246 -13.97 4.44 -9.40
N VAL A 247 -12.74 4.71 -9.04
CA VAL A 247 -11.73 3.70 -8.72
C VAL A 247 -11.21 4.00 -7.33
N ALA A 248 -11.16 3.00 -6.44
CA ALA A 248 -10.36 3.08 -5.22
C ALA A 248 -9.21 2.09 -5.31
N CYS A 249 -7.99 2.58 -5.15
CA CYS A 249 -6.79 1.76 -5.22
C CYS A 249 -5.78 2.13 -4.16
N THR A 250 -5.36 1.16 -3.35
CA THR A 250 -4.45 1.45 -2.23
C THR A 250 -3.13 2.04 -2.74
N HIS A 251 -2.43 1.33 -3.60
CA HIS A 251 -1.06 1.65 -3.99
C HIS A 251 -0.99 2.23 -5.41
N ALA A 252 -0.81 3.54 -5.50
CA ALA A 252 -0.70 4.27 -6.76
C ALA A 252 0.73 4.28 -7.31
N ILE A 253 1.19 3.16 -7.88
CA ILE A 253 2.53 3.06 -8.49
C ILE A 253 2.64 3.92 -9.77
N LEU A 254 1.58 3.94 -10.58
CA LEU A 254 1.41 4.80 -11.74
C LEU A 254 2.63 4.81 -12.67
N SER A 255 3.11 3.63 -13.06
CA SER A 255 4.27 3.47 -13.95
C SER A 255 3.91 3.60 -15.42
N GLY A 256 4.92 3.91 -16.25
CA GLY A 256 4.77 4.00 -17.69
C GLY A 256 3.60 4.91 -18.13
N PRO A 257 2.65 4.41 -18.94
CA PRO A 257 1.57 5.22 -19.50
C PRO A 257 0.38 5.42 -18.56
N ALA A 258 0.48 5.05 -17.27
CA ALA A 258 -0.66 5.01 -16.34
C ALA A 258 -1.47 6.32 -16.31
N VAL A 259 -0.80 7.45 -16.09
CA VAL A 259 -1.44 8.78 -16.00
C VAL A 259 -2.16 9.12 -17.30
N THR A 260 -1.52 8.91 -18.45
CA THR A 260 -2.12 9.14 -19.77
C THR A 260 -3.33 8.25 -20.02
N ARG A 261 -3.29 6.99 -19.59
CA ARG A 261 -4.41 6.05 -19.69
C ARG A 261 -5.58 6.51 -18.82
N ILE A 262 -5.34 6.85 -17.56
CA ILE A 262 -6.38 7.33 -16.64
C ILE A 262 -7.04 8.59 -17.18
N MET A 263 -6.23 9.55 -17.66
CA MET A 263 -6.73 10.79 -18.25
C MET A 263 -7.69 10.54 -19.41
N LYS A 264 -7.32 9.65 -20.35
CA LYS A 264 -8.12 9.30 -21.53
C LYS A 264 -9.27 8.32 -21.28
N SER A 265 -9.31 7.70 -20.11
CA SER A 265 -10.33 6.70 -19.75
C SER A 265 -11.65 7.34 -19.31
N PRO A 266 -12.75 6.56 -19.28
CA PRO A 266 -14.01 7.02 -18.71
C PRO A 266 -14.06 7.02 -17.17
N ILE A 267 -12.92 6.85 -16.49
CA ILE A 267 -12.85 7.03 -15.02
C ILE A 267 -13.14 8.50 -14.70
N ASP A 268 -14.10 8.75 -13.82
CA ASP A 268 -14.46 10.07 -13.33
C ASP A 268 -13.54 10.51 -12.19
N GLN A 269 -13.27 9.61 -11.24
CA GLN A 269 -12.36 9.87 -10.13
C GLN A 269 -11.62 8.60 -9.70
N MET A 270 -10.31 8.71 -9.53
CA MET A 270 -9.42 7.70 -8.98
C MET A 270 -8.97 8.13 -7.59
N ILE A 271 -9.46 7.45 -6.58
CA ILE A 271 -9.19 7.67 -5.17
C ILE A 271 -8.07 6.71 -4.76
N VAL A 272 -6.97 7.25 -4.24
CA VAL A 272 -5.79 6.46 -3.87
C VAL A 272 -5.30 6.83 -2.49
N THR A 273 -4.42 6.02 -1.90
CA THR A 273 -3.75 6.39 -0.65
C THR A 273 -2.38 7.03 -0.90
N ASP A 274 -1.82 7.69 0.11
CA ASP A 274 -0.42 8.12 0.14
C ASP A 274 0.55 7.04 0.65
N THR A 275 0.25 5.74 0.45
CA THR A 275 1.21 4.65 0.75
C THR A 275 2.47 4.67 -0.12
N VAL A 276 2.38 5.31 -1.29
CA VAL A 276 3.50 5.56 -2.21
C VAL A 276 3.50 7.03 -2.58
N GLN A 277 4.66 7.66 -2.60
CA GLN A 277 4.77 9.06 -2.99
C GLN A 277 4.45 9.22 -4.48
N ILE A 278 3.42 10.01 -4.79
CA ILE A 278 3.07 10.35 -6.16
C ILE A 278 3.84 11.60 -6.56
N HIS A 279 4.68 11.49 -7.58
CA HIS A 279 5.41 12.64 -8.10
C HIS A 279 4.44 13.73 -8.60
N PRO A 280 4.67 15.02 -8.34
CA PRO A 280 3.75 16.10 -8.73
C PRO A 280 3.32 16.05 -10.21
N ASN A 281 4.24 15.75 -11.14
CA ASN A 281 3.95 15.61 -12.57
C ASN A 281 2.98 14.45 -12.93
N LYS A 282 2.70 13.54 -12.00
CA LYS A 282 1.73 12.45 -12.17
C LYS A 282 0.36 12.80 -11.59
N MET A 283 0.26 13.89 -10.83
CA MET A 283 -1.01 14.37 -10.30
C MET A 283 -1.83 14.98 -11.43
N ILE A 284 -3.07 14.51 -11.55
CA ILE A 284 -4.07 14.98 -12.50
C ILE A 284 -5.40 15.17 -11.75
N ASP A 285 -6.33 15.95 -12.32
CA ASP A 285 -7.60 16.29 -11.66
C ASP A 285 -8.45 15.08 -11.28
N LYS A 286 -8.29 13.97 -12.01
CA LYS A 286 -8.97 12.71 -11.71
C LYS A 286 -8.43 12.02 -10.46
N ILE A 287 -7.23 12.34 -9.98
CA ILE A 287 -6.60 11.64 -8.85
C ILE A 287 -6.87 12.38 -7.54
N LYS A 288 -7.55 11.71 -6.62
CA LYS A 288 -7.75 12.14 -5.24
C LYS A 288 -6.90 11.29 -4.32
N VAL A 289 -6.01 11.90 -3.55
CA VAL A 289 -5.19 11.20 -2.54
C VAL A 289 -5.82 11.33 -1.17
N LEU A 290 -5.97 10.19 -0.48
CA LEU A 290 -6.36 10.09 0.93
C LEU A 290 -5.13 9.73 1.76
N THR A 291 -4.97 10.36 2.92
CA THR A 291 -3.83 10.03 3.77
C THR A 291 -4.11 8.79 4.62
N VAL A 292 -3.11 7.93 4.77
CA VAL A 292 -3.13 6.79 5.70
C VAL A 292 -2.35 7.08 6.99
N ALA A 293 -1.86 8.30 7.16
CA ALA A 293 -1.02 8.70 8.28
C ALA A 293 -1.67 8.43 9.65
N GLU A 294 -2.96 8.73 9.80
CA GLU A 294 -3.68 8.50 11.05
C GLU A 294 -3.79 7.01 11.39
N LEU A 295 -4.04 6.16 10.39
CA LEU A 295 -4.14 4.72 10.60
C LEU A 295 -2.78 4.12 10.98
N PHE A 296 -1.71 4.51 10.29
CA PHE A 296 -0.35 4.11 10.66
C PHE A 296 0.07 4.64 12.03
N GLY A 297 -0.26 5.89 12.36
CA GLY A 297 0.03 6.48 13.67
C GLY A 297 -0.65 5.72 14.81
N ARG A 298 -1.95 5.42 14.68
CA ARG A 298 -2.67 4.59 15.65
C ARG A 298 -2.04 3.19 15.78
N ALA A 299 -1.66 2.57 14.67
CA ALA A 299 -1.00 1.26 14.69
C ALA A 299 0.36 1.29 15.40
N ILE A 300 1.20 2.29 15.10
CA ILE A 300 2.51 2.49 15.76
C ILE A 300 2.33 2.64 17.27
N MET A 301 1.39 3.48 17.71
CA MET A 301 1.15 3.67 19.14
C MET A 301 0.64 2.40 19.82
N ARG A 302 -0.25 1.65 19.17
CA ARG A 302 -0.73 0.36 19.71
C ARG A 302 0.38 -0.66 19.82
N ILE A 303 1.23 -0.80 18.80
CA ILE A 303 2.43 -1.67 18.84
C ILE A 303 3.36 -1.25 19.99
N HIS A 304 3.59 0.05 20.13
CA HIS A 304 4.45 0.59 21.17
C HIS A 304 3.92 0.30 22.58
N ASN A 305 2.62 0.50 22.78
CA ASN A 305 1.92 0.30 24.05
C ASN A 305 1.54 -1.17 24.33
N GLU A 306 1.86 -2.10 23.43
CA GLU A 306 1.45 -3.52 23.49
C GLU A 306 -0.09 -3.69 23.53
N GLU A 307 -0.82 -2.83 22.82
CA GLU A 307 -2.28 -2.86 22.69
C GLU A 307 -2.74 -3.65 21.45
N SER A 308 -3.99 -4.13 21.47
CA SER A 308 -4.58 -4.85 20.34
C SER A 308 -4.77 -3.97 19.11
N ILE A 309 -4.16 -4.38 17.99
CA ILE A 309 -4.29 -3.75 16.68
C ILE A 309 -5.59 -4.11 15.98
N SER A 310 -6.19 -5.26 16.30
CA SER A 310 -7.43 -5.74 15.65
C SER A 310 -8.58 -4.73 15.75
N SER A 311 -8.61 -3.97 16.84
CA SER A 311 -9.56 -2.87 17.07
C SER A 311 -9.48 -1.71 16.05
N LEU A 312 -8.48 -1.68 15.17
CA LEU A 312 -8.39 -0.70 14.08
C LEU A 312 -9.27 -1.05 12.87
N PHE A 313 -9.81 -2.28 12.82
CA PHE A 313 -10.53 -2.80 11.64
C PHE A 313 -12.03 -3.04 11.85
N ASP A 314 -12.49 -2.88 13.09
CA ASP A 314 -13.90 -2.90 13.52
C ASP A 314 -14.53 -1.51 13.34
#